data_AF-A0A7C5D3S2-F1
#
_entry.id   AF-A0A7C5D3S2-F1
#
_cell.length_a   1.000
_cell.length_b   1.000
_cell.length_c   1.000
_cell.angle_alpha   90.00
_cell.angle_beta   90.00
_cell.angle_gamma   90.00
#
_symmetry.space_group_name_H-M   'P 1'
#
loop_
_entity.id
_entity.type
_entity.pdbx_description
1 polymer ?
#
loop_
_entity_poly.entity_id
_entity_poly.type
_entity_poly.pdbx_seq_one_letter_code
_entity_poly.pdbx_strand_id
1 'polypeptide(L)' 'MERRKFLGLGVLAIAALPATLSAITSIDFRATKPDTWTAKTVDDAVKALFGDIKPEEKGVKVNVPAVASNGG' A
#
# COMPACT_ATOMS: atom_id res chain seq x y z
N MET A 1 -41.99 -11.97 -1.21
CA MET A 1 -41.44 -10.63 -0.88
C MET A 1 -40.02 -10.71 -0.28
N GLU A 2 -39.70 -11.75 0.49
CA GLU A 2 -38.40 -11.89 1.18
C GLU A 2 -37.17 -12.01 0.27
N ARG A 3 -37.28 -12.66 -0.90
CA ARG A 3 -36.16 -12.74 -1.87
C ARG A 3 -35.69 -11.39 -2.38
N ARG A 4 -36.61 -10.43 -2.59
CA ARG A 4 -36.25 -9.08 -3.07
C ARG A 4 -35.60 -8.24 -1.97
N LYS A 5 -36.03 -8.42 -0.71
CA LYS A 5 -35.38 -7.81 0.46
C LYS A 5 -33.97 -8.36 0.66
N PHE A 6 -33.80 -9.68 0.57
CA PHE A 6 -32.50 -10.35 0.69
C PHE A 6 -31.51 -9.89 -0.40
N LEU A 7 -31.95 -9.85 -1.67
CA LEU A 7 -31.14 -9.34 -2.77
C LEU A 7 -30.84 -7.83 -2.63
N GLY A 8 -31.81 -7.03 -2.20
CA GLY A 8 -31.62 -5.59 -1.98
C GLY A 8 -30.60 -5.26 -0.88
N LEU A 9 -30.60 -6.03 0.22
CA LEU A 9 -29.61 -5.90 1.29
C LEU A 9 -28.20 -6.30 0.83
N GLY A 10 -28.08 -7.37 0.04
CA GLY A 10 -26.80 -7.78 -0.56
C GLY A 10 -26.23 -6.76 -1.55
N VAL A 11 -27.09 -6.16 -2.38
CA VAL A 11 -26.68 -5.12 -3.35
C VAL A 11 -26.24 -3.84 -2.64
N LEU A 12 -26.92 -3.43 -1.57
CA LEU A 12 -26.51 -2.28 -0.74
C LEU A 12 -25.15 -2.52 -0.07
N ALA A 13 -24.90 -3.72 0.43
CA ALA A 13 -23.61 -4.08 1.02
C ALA A 13 -22.49 -3.98 -0.03
N ILE A 14 -22.70 -4.53 -1.24
CA ILE A 14 -21.71 -4.49 -2.33
C ILE A 14 -21.45 -3.07 -2.83
N ALA A 15 -22.48 -2.21 -2.91
CA ALA A 15 -22.34 -0.83 -3.34
C ALA A 15 -21.55 0.05 -2.33
N ALA A 16 -21.54 -0.32 -1.06
CA ALA A 16 -20.75 0.36 -0.03
C ALA A 16 -19.26 -0.08 -0.01
N LEU A 17 -18.93 -1.27 -0.52
CA LEU A 17 -17.57 -1.81 -0.51
C LEU A 17 -16.53 -0.91 -1.19
N PRO A 18 -16.76 -0.32 -2.38
CA PRO A 18 -15.74 0.48 -3.06
C PRO A 18 -15.35 1.75 -2.28
N ALA A 19 -16.32 2.39 -1.61
CA ALA A 19 -16.08 3.58 -0.80
C ALA A 19 -15.34 3.23 0.50
N THR A 20 -15.69 2.11 1.14
CA THR A 20 -14.95 1.62 2.30
C THR A 20 -13.54 1.19 1.91
N LEU A 21 -13.37 0.40 0.84
CA LEU A 21 -12.08 -0.09 0.39
C LEU A 21 -11.13 1.06 0.05
N SER A 22 -11.60 2.06 -0.70
CA SER A 22 -10.80 3.26 -1.01
C SER A 22 -10.29 3.98 0.25
N ALA A 23 -11.09 4.01 1.33
CA ALA A 23 -10.73 4.62 2.60
C ALA A 23 -9.79 3.77 3.47
N ILE A 24 -9.75 2.44 3.29
CA ILE A 24 -8.79 1.54 3.96
C ILE A 24 -7.54 1.27 3.12
N THR A 25 -7.56 1.53 1.81
CA THR A 25 -6.43 1.29 0.90
C THR A 25 -5.46 2.46 0.77
N SER A 26 -5.83 3.68 1.18
CA SER A 26 -4.93 4.84 1.15
C SER A 26 -4.31 5.08 2.53
N ILE A 27 -3.18 4.43 2.79
CA ILE A 27 -2.35 4.75 3.95
C ILE A 27 -1.51 5.97 3.61
N ASP A 28 -1.74 7.10 4.27
CA ASP A 28 -0.81 8.22 4.25
C ASP A 28 0.41 7.86 5.09
N PHE A 29 1.48 7.37 4.45
CA PHE A 29 2.72 7.01 5.13
C PHE A 29 3.42 8.20 5.78
N ARG A 30 3.16 9.45 5.35
CA ARG A 30 3.72 10.64 6.01
C ARG A 30 3.10 10.84 7.38
N ALA A 31 1.79 10.67 7.48
CA ALA A 31 1.06 10.82 8.73
C ALA A 31 1.16 9.59 9.64
N THR A 32 1.10 8.39 9.05
CA THR A 32 0.96 7.13 9.81
C THR A 32 2.28 6.43 10.10
N LYS A 33 3.34 6.73 9.35
CA LYS A 33 4.69 6.15 9.49
C LYS A 33 5.76 7.25 9.39
N PRO A 34 5.71 8.28 10.26
CA PRO A 34 6.59 9.44 10.16
C PRO A 34 8.08 9.07 10.25
N ASP A 35 8.44 8.06 11.05
CA ASP A 35 9.83 7.63 11.22
C ASP A 35 10.39 6.98 9.95
N THR A 36 9.60 6.13 9.28
CA THR A 36 9.94 5.58 7.96
C THR A 36 10.06 6.70 6.92
N TRP A 37 9.16 7.68 6.95
CA TRP A 37 9.13 8.77 5.97
C TRP A 37 10.29 9.77 6.13
N THR A 38 10.70 10.04 7.38
CA THR A 38 11.72 11.05 7.69
C THR A 38 13.14 10.50 7.82
N ALA A 39 13.29 9.17 7.79
CA ALA A 39 14.57 8.48 7.77
C ALA A 39 15.50 9.02 6.68
N LYS A 40 16.80 9.06 6.99
CA LYS A 40 17.84 9.63 6.11
C LYS A 40 18.57 8.59 5.28
N THR A 41 18.39 7.32 5.61
CA THR A 41 18.97 6.19 4.89
C THR A 41 17.90 5.17 4.58
N VAL A 42 18.13 4.37 3.54
CA VAL A 42 17.22 3.28 3.16
C VAL A 42 17.15 2.23 4.26
N ASP A 43 18.28 1.90 4.88
CA ASP A 43 18.35 0.91 5.95
C ASP A 43 17.52 1.33 7.17
N ASP A 44 17.62 2.60 7.58
CA ASP A 44 16.82 3.13 8.68
C ASP A 44 15.31 3.11 8.33
N ALA A 45 14.96 3.45 7.09
CA ALA A 45 13.57 3.44 6.64
C ALA A 45 13.00 2.01 6.63
N VAL A 46 13.76 1.03 6.11
CA VAL A 46 13.39 -0.39 6.08
C VAL A 46 13.23 -0.92 7.50
N LYS A 47 14.16 -0.61 8.40
CA LYS A 47 14.08 -1.01 9.82
C LYS A 47 12.88 -0.37 10.53
N ALA A 48 12.60 0.91 10.28
CA ALA A 48 11.44 1.59 10.85
C ALA A 48 10.12 0.98 10.36
N LEU A 49 10.08 0.49 9.12
CA LEU A 49 8.86 -0.05 8.52
C LEU A 49 8.62 -1.53 8.85
N PHE A 50 9.67 -2.35 8.83
CA PHE A 50 9.57 -3.81 8.93
C PHE A 50 10.20 -4.38 10.20
N GLY A 51 10.87 -3.55 11.01
CA GLY A 51 11.64 -3.99 12.17
C GLY A 51 13.01 -4.54 11.79
N ASP A 52 13.62 -5.27 12.71
CA ASP A 52 14.91 -5.92 12.48
C ASP A 52 14.71 -7.18 11.63
N ILE A 53 14.99 -7.06 10.33
CA ILE A 53 14.84 -8.14 9.36
C ILE A 53 16.20 -8.52 8.77
N LYS A 54 16.31 -9.76 8.30
CA LYS A 54 17.46 -10.22 7.49
C LYS A 54 17.08 -10.16 6.01
N PRO A 55 17.46 -9.11 5.26
CA PRO A 55 17.10 -8.99 3.85
C PRO A 55 17.81 -10.05 3.00
N GLU A 56 17.14 -10.49 1.93
CA GLU A 56 17.76 -11.30 0.87
C GLU A 56 18.05 -10.41 -0.34
N GLU A 57 19.33 -10.30 -0.69
CA GLU A 57 19.80 -9.39 -1.74
C GLU A 57 19.73 -10.00 -3.16
N LYS A 58 19.23 -11.23 -3.30
CA LYS A 58 19.26 -12.01 -4.54
C LYS A 58 17.85 -12.43 -4.96
N GLY A 59 17.71 -12.82 -6.23
CA GLY A 59 16.45 -13.35 -6.76
C GLY A 59 15.54 -12.31 -7.42
N VAL A 60 15.85 -11.01 -7.29
CA VAL A 60 15.10 -9.93 -7.96
C VAL A 60 15.90 -9.37 -9.12
N LYS A 61 15.28 -9.27 -10.31
CA LYS A 61 15.86 -8.58 -11.48
C LYS A 61 15.14 -7.26 -11.68
N VAL A 62 15.89 -6.16 -11.66
CA VAL A 62 15.38 -4.82 -11.92
C VAL A 62 15.83 -4.39 -13.32
N ASN A 63 14.88 -4.19 -14.23
CA ASN A 63 15.17 -3.74 -15.59
C ASN A 63 14.97 -2.22 -15.67
N VAL A 64 16.07 -1.47 -15.75
CA VAL A 64 16.07 0.00 -15.81
C VAL A 64 17.06 0.48 -16.86
N PRO A 65 16.78 1.61 -17.55
CA PRO A 65 17.74 2.21 -18.48
C PRO A 65 18.99 2.68 -17.73
N ALA A 66 20.15 2.62 -18.39
CA ALA A 66 21.41 3.05 -17.79
C ALA A 66 21.45 4.56 -17.48
N VAL A 67 20.66 5.36 -18.20
CA VAL A 67 20.55 6.81 -18.00
C VAL A 67 19.08 7.22 -18.07
N ALA A 68 18.62 7.98 -17.08
CA ALA A 68 17.31 8.63 -17.12
C ALA A 68 17.39 9.87 -18.04
N SER A 69 16.77 9.80 -19.22
CA SER A 69 16.84 10.87 -20.23
C SER A 69 16.10 12.16 -19.84
N ASN A 70 15.22 12.12 -18.85
CA ASN A 70 14.37 13.24 -18.44
C ASN A 70 14.62 13.70 -16.99
N GLY A 71 15.82 13.48 -16.47
CA GLY A 71 16.23 13.98 -15.15
C GLY A 71 15.59 13.20 -14.01
N GLY A 72 15.93 11.92 -13.92
CA GLY A 72 15.90 11.25 -12.62
C GLY A 72 16.68 12.02 -11.57
#